data_AF-A0A2D8RF18-F1
#
_entry.id   AF-A0A2D8RF18-F1
#
_cell.length_a   1.000
_cell.length_b   1.000
_cell.length_c   1.000
_cell.angle_alpha   90.00
_cell.angle_beta   90.00
_cell.angle_gamma   90.00
#
_symmetry.space_group_name_H-M   'P 1'
#
loop_
_entity.id
_entity.type
_entity.pdbx_description
1 polymer ?
#
loop_
_entity_poly.entity_id
_entity_poly.type
_entity_poly.pdbx_seq_one_letter_code
_entity_poly.pdbx_strand_id
1 'polypeptide(L)'
;MSDIVFLTPGFLGFERFNNFSYFDARVLAALRAALQTILGRAVQVVALNTRPSSQLEIRQAELLKNIRDFESRFGRADRIHLIGHSTGGVDAALLLNTRPLGVLPWSDLDPTGIRQRLRTVIPIAAPQWGTCLTLAPFVRVVRESPFKRPLRTLTRAVTLGRLLSRAARSFVMDQFAKSALSDVVADLGEAAGYVIGVLADLALLDNLRPNEMIELRQRSVRDTTLNVRLASVVTAAGIRIGEPPYRPEPLFRTLYDATAGEGIDCPMPPAIGERAVTALKQALRDGRCISDQAVQPRTVDLCVNDGIVNTARQLVLFDEPAPGDELLAFAIADHLDVIGFYARFRTPDYVDAGLLLSGSGWTDEQFYELYTRIARCVSEQIPSSTPTDGINNSRVA
;
A
#
# COMPACT_ATOMS: atom_id res chain seq x y z
N MET A 1 19.77 -22.27 0.08
CA MET A 1 18.33 -22.03 0.25
C MET A 1 17.92 -20.87 -0.64
N SER A 2 16.80 -20.98 -1.35
CA SER A 2 16.28 -19.90 -2.21
C SER A 2 15.27 -19.04 -1.46
N ASP A 3 15.50 -17.72 -1.45
CA ASP A 3 14.60 -16.72 -0.87
C ASP A 3 13.99 -15.89 -2.00
N ILE A 4 12.67 -15.73 -1.99
CA ILE A 4 11.97 -14.88 -2.95
C ILE A 4 11.10 -13.87 -2.20
N VAL A 5 11.21 -12.62 -2.60
CA VAL A 5 10.39 -11.52 -2.11
C VAL A 5 9.35 -11.18 -3.18
N PHE A 6 8.07 -11.29 -2.85
CA PHE A 6 6.98 -10.90 -3.72
C PHE A 6 6.39 -9.56 -3.29
N LEU A 7 6.27 -8.64 -4.24
CA LEU A 7 5.52 -7.40 -4.10
C LEU A 7 4.09 -7.65 -4.57
N THR A 8 3.12 -7.49 -3.68
CA THR A 8 1.69 -7.69 -3.98
C THR A 8 1.00 -6.35 -4.13
N PRO A 9 0.53 -5.99 -5.33
CA PRO A 9 -0.15 -4.73 -5.55
C PRO A 9 -1.59 -4.75 -5.02
N GLY A 10 -2.10 -3.57 -4.65
CA GLY A 10 -3.42 -3.39 -4.06
C GLY A 10 -4.57 -3.20 -5.05
N PHE A 11 -5.54 -2.37 -4.68
CA PHE A 11 -6.65 -2.00 -5.54
C PHE A 11 -6.02 -1.36 -6.76
N LEU A 12 -6.37 -1.86 -7.95
CA LEU A 12 -5.66 -1.57 -9.20
C LEU A 12 -4.29 -2.19 -9.39
N GLY A 13 -4.04 -3.41 -8.94
CA GLY A 13 -2.80 -4.11 -9.29
C GLY A 13 -2.67 -4.46 -10.78
N PHE A 14 -2.45 -3.49 -11.66
CA PHE A 14 -2.07 -3.69 -13.05
C PHE A 14 -0.56 -3.88 -13.16
N GLU A 15 -0.11 -4.84 -13.97
CA GLU A 15 1.33 -5.05 -14.22
C GLU A 15 1.93 -3.81 -14.88
N ARG A 16 1.29 -3.38 -15.97
CA ARG A 16 1.60 -2.19 -16.74
C ARG A 16 0.34 -1.65 -17.41
N PHE A 17 0.13 -0.35 -17.33
CA PHE A 17 -0.80 0.39 -18.18
C PHE A 17 0.02 1.34 -19.05
N ASN A 18 0.09 1.06 -20.36
CA ASN A 18 1.05 1.70 -21.26
C ASN A 18 2.49 1.62 -20.70
N ASN A 19 3.11 2.76 -20.35
CA ASN A 19 4.45 2.82 -19.74
C ASN A 19 4.47 2.80 -18.20
N PHE A 20 3.32 2.76 -17.52
CA PHE A 20 3.22 2.84 -16.06
C PHE A 20 3.07 1.47 -15.41
N SER A 21 4.00 1.07 -14.55
CA SER A 21 3.86 -0.11 -13.68
C SER A 21 3.28 0.29 -12.31
N TYR A 22 2.54 -0.62 -11.65
CA TYR A 22 1.97 -0.32 -10.33
C TYR A 22 3.03 0.08 -9.30
N PHE A 23 4.09 -0.71 -9.19
CA PHE A 23 5.29 -0.29 -8.48
C PHE A 23 6.18 0.43 -9.48
N ASP A 24 6.62 1.65 -9.16
CA ASP A 24 7.67 2.30 -9.96
C ASP A 24 8.90 1.37 -9.99
N ALA A 25 9.61 1.34 -11.13
CA ALA A 25 10.78 0.48 -11.31
C ALA A 25 11.81 0.62 -10.17
N ARG A 26 11.88 1.80 -9.54
CA ARG A 26 12.74 2.08 -8.39
C ARG A 26 12.39 1.30 -7.14
N VAL A 27 11.14 0.89 -6.93
CA VAL A 27 10.76 0.06 -5.77
C VAL A 27 11.51 -1.27 -5.81
N LEU A 28 11.48 -1.92 -6.97
CA LEU A 28 12.21 -3.17 -7.18
C LEU A 28 13.72 -2.93 -7.08
N ALA A 29 14.22 -1.86 -7.67
CA ALA A 29 15.65 -1.53 -7.64
C ALA A 29 16.15 -1.24 -6.21
N ALA A 30 15.45 -0.41 -5.45
CA ALA A 30 15.79 -0.05 -4.08
C ALA A 30 15.79 -1.27 -3.16
N LEU A 31 14.74 -2.09 -3.22
CA LEU A 31 14.65 -3.29 -2.39
C LEU A 31 15.71 -4.33 -2.75
N ARG A 32 15.96 -4.57 -4.04
CA ARG A 32 17.02 -5.50 -4.49
C ARG A 32 18.40 -5.00 -4.05
N ALA A 33 18.70 -3.72 -4.27
CA ALA A 33 19.97 -3.12 -3.89
C ALA A 33 20.19 -3.21 -2.37
N ALA A 34 19.20 -2.82 -1.57
CA ALA A 34 19.29 -2.88 -0.11
C ALA A 34 19.50 -4.32 0.40
N LEU A 35 18.73 -5.30 -0.12
CA LEU A 35 18.90 -6.71 0.23
C LEU A 35 20.29 -7.23 -0.17
N GLN A 36 20.77 -6.89 -1.36
CA GLN A 36 22.09 -7.30 -1.83
C GLN A 36 23.21 -6.69 -0.99
N THR A 37 23.09 -5.42 -0.61
CA THR A 37 24.04 -4.75 0.28
C THR A 37 24.08 -5.41 1.65
N ILE A 38 22.93 -5.76 2.23
CA ILE A 38 22.86 -6.37 3.57
C ILE A 38 23.35 -7.83 3.56
N LEU A 39 22.97 -8.61 2.55
CA LEU A 39 23.22 -10.05 2.51
C LEU A 39 24.48 -10.46 1.75
N GLY A 40 25.11 -9.53 1.02
CA GLY A 40 26.27 -9.81 0.15
C GLY A 40 25.94 -10.66 -1.08
N ARG A 41 24.65 -10.92 -1.36
CA ARG A 41 24.18 -11.73 -2.49
C ARG A 41 22.85 -11.22 -3.03
N ALA A 42 22.59 -11.47 -4.31
CA ALA A 42 21.30 -11.13 -4.91
C ALA A 42 20.16 -11.96 -4.29
N VAL A 43 19.04 -11.30 -4.01
CA VAL A 43 17.76 -11.91 -3.64
C VAL A 43 16.74 -11.59 -4.72
N GLN A 44 15.93 -12.57 -5.09
CA GLN A 44 14.93 -12.38 -6.13
C GLN A 44 13.76 -11.55 -5.57
N VAL A 45 13.47 -10.42 -6.23
CA VAL A 45 12.31 -9.58 -5.93
C VAL A 45 11.39 -9.56 -7.14
N VAL A 46 10.12 -9.90 -6.96
CA VAL A 46 9.16 -10.10 -8.05
C VAL A 46 7.89 -9.31 -7.74
N ALA A 47 7.43 -8.47 -8.66
CA ALA A 47 6.10 -7.90 -8.58
C ALA A 47 5.07 -8.90 -9.13
N LEU A 48 4.04 -9.20 -8.34
CA LEU A 48 2.92 -10.03 -8.74
C LEU A 48 1.85 -9.18 -9.41
N ASN A 49 1.02 -9.83 -10.23
CA ASN A 49 -0.22 -9.24 -10.72
C ASN A 49 -1.36 -9.59 -9.76
N THR A 50 -2.35 -8.72 -9.58
CA THR A 50 -3.59 -9.07 -8.86
C THR A 50 -4.78 -8.62 -9.69
N ARG A 51 -5.92 -9.32 -9.60
CA ARG A 51 -7.11 -8.78 -10.25
C ARG A 51 -7.56 -7.52 -9.50
N PRO A 52 -7.74 -6.39 -10.19
CA PRO A 52 -7.77 -5.08 -9.58
C PRO A 52 -8.99 -4.82 -8.67
N SER A 53 -10.12 -5.50 -8.87
CA SER A 53 -11.40 -5.20 -8.20
C SER A 53 -12.19 -6.41 -7.70
N SER A 54 -11.58 -7.60 -7.64
CA SER A 54 -12.24 -8.80 -7.13
C SER A 54 -12.41 -8.76 -5.60
N GLN A 55 -13.38 -9.53 -5.10
CA GLN A 55 -13.60 -9.70 -3.65
C GLN A 55 -12.35 -10.26 -2.96
N LEU A 56 -12.16 -9.95 -1.67
CA LEU A 56 -10.97 -10.34 -0.90
C LEU A 56 -10.73 -11.87 -0.89
N GLU A 57 -11.79 -12.68 -0.88
CA GLU A 57 -11.69 -14.14 -0.98
C GLU A 57 -11.00 -14.58 -2.29
N ILE A 58 -11.43 -14.00 -3.41
CA ILE A 58 -10.87 -14.29 -4.73
C ILE A 58 -9.42 -13.83 -4.78
N ARG A 59 -9.12 -12.64 -4.25
CA ARG A 59 -7.75 -12.10 -4.20
C ARG A 59 -6.81 -12.97 -3.37
N GLN A 60 -7.28 -13.52 -2.24
CA GLN A 60 -6.51 -14.46 -1.42
C GLN A 60 -6.14 -15.72 -2.21
N ALA A 61 -7.10 -16.29 -2.95
CA ALA A 61 -6.86 -17.46 -3.80
C ALA A 61 -5.90 -17.14 -4.96
N GLU A 62 -6.05 -15.97 -5.58
CA GLU A 62 -5.22 -15.52 -6.68
C GLU A 62 -3.77 -15.25 -6.26
N LEU A 63 -3.54 -14.65 -5.09
CA LEU A 63 -2.19 -14.46 -4.56
C LEU A 63 -1.43 -15.78 -4.47
N LEU A 64 -2.06 -16.82 -3.91
CA LEU A 64 -1.47 -18.16 -3.84
C LEU A 64 -1.27 -18.76 -5.23
N LYS A 65 -2.24 -18.61 -6.14
CA LYS A 65 -2.13 -19.08 -7.52
C LYS A 65 -0.95 -18.41 -8.25
N ASN A 66 -0.78 -17.09 -8.12
CA ASN A 66 0.28 -16.36 -8.80
C ASN A 66 1.67 -16.75 -8.31
N ILE A 67 1.82 -17.01 -7.00
CA ILE A 67 3.06 -17.58 -6.45
C ILE A 67 3.31 -18.97 -7.03
N ARG A 68 2.32 -19.87 -7.06
CA ARG A 68 2.47 -21.21 -7.67
C ARG A 68 2.85 -21.15 -9.14
N ASP A 69 2.18 -20.29 -9.91
CA ASP A 69 2.44 -20.11 -11.34
C ASP A 69 3.87 -19.60 -11.55
N PHE A 70 4.35 -18.68 -10.71
CA PHE A 70 5.73 -18.24 -10.72
C PHE A 70 6.70 -19.40 -10.42
N GLU A 71 6.47 -20.15 -9.34
CA GLU A 71 7.33 -21.27 -8.95
C GLU A 71 7.37 -22.39 -10.00
N SER A 72 6.28 -22.62 -10.72
CA SER A 72 6.21 -23.59 -11.81
C SER A 72 7.12 -23.22 -12.99
N ARG A 73 7.41 -21.93 -13.18
CA ARG A 73 8.22 -21.42 -14.29
C ARG A 73 9.67 -21.15 -13.91
N PHE A 74 9.90 -20.69 -12.69
CA PHE A 74 11.21 -20.16 -12.25
C PHE A 74 11.82 -20.94 -11.09
N GLY A 75 11.17 -21.99 -10.61
CA GLY A 75 11.62 -22.82 -9.50
C GLY A 75 10.98 -22.43 -8.17
N ARG A 76 10.90 -23.41 -7.27
CA ARG A 76 10.28 -23.28 -5.94
C ARG A 76 11.21 -22.53 -4.98
N ALA A 77 10.64 -21.63 -4.19
CA ALA A 77 11.33 -20.94 -3.11
C ALA A 77 11.40 -21.82 -1.84
N ASP A 78 12.47 -21.77 -1.08
CA ASP A 78 12.49 -22.36 0.26
C ASP A 78 11.78 -21.45 1.27
N ARG A 79 11.94 -20.13 1.10
CA ARG A 79 11.41 -19.09 1.97
C ARG A 79 10.76 -17.98 1.14
N ILE A 80 9.57 -17.57 1.57
CA ILE A 80 8.76 -16.58 0.88
C ILE A 80 8.56 -15.36 1.79
N HIS A 81 8.78 -14.17 1.24
CA HIS A 81 8.52 -12.90 1.89
C HIS A 81 7.50 -12.13 1.07
N LEU A 82 6.42 -11.65 1.70
CA LEU A 82 5.37 -10.89 1.03
C LEU A 82 5.41 -9.44 1.48
N ILE A 83 5.44 -8.51 0.54
CA ILE A 83 5.33 -7.08 0.80
C ILE A 83 4.11 -6.61 0.01
N GLY A 84 3.03 -6.28 0.69
CA GLY A 84 1.78 -5.92 0.04
C GLY A 84 1.44 -4.46 0.22
N HIS A 85 1.16 -3.73 -0.86
CA HIS A 85 0.71 -2.35 -0.79
C HIS A 85 -0.82 -2.26 -0.84
N SER A 86 -1.42 -1.35 -0.07
CA SER A 86 -2.87 -1.12 -0.05
C SER A 86 -3.63 -2.45 0.17
N THR A 87 -4.62 -2.81 -0.66
CA THR A 87 -5.32 -4.10 -0.50
C THR A 87 -4.42 -5.33 -0.69
N GLY A 88 -3.28 -5.22 -1.37
CA GLY A 88 -2.31 -6.31 -1.49
C GLY A 88 -1.65 -6.64 -0.16
N GLY A 89 -1.55 -5.65 0.73
CA GLY A 89 -1.15 -5.85 2.12
C GLY A 89 -2.26 -6.50 2.96
N VAL A 90 -3.52 -6.29 2.61
CA VAL A 90 -4.65 -7.04 3.20
C VAL A 90 -4.59 -8.49 2.74
N ASP A 91 -4.46 -8.75 1.43
CA ASP A 91 -4.38 -10.11 0.86
C ASP A 91 -3.25 -10.92 1.50
N ALA A 92 -2.05 -10.32 1.65
CA ALA A 92 -0.91 -10.97 2.27
C ALA A 92 -1.15 -11.25 3.77
N ALA A 93 -1.68 -10.28 4.52
CA ALA A 93 -1.98 -10.45 5.94
C ALA A 93 -3.05 -11.53 6.19
N LEU A 94 -4.02 -11.67 5.29
CA LEU A 94 -5.08 -12.69 5.39
C LEU A 94 -4.54 -14.13 5.27
N LEU A 95 -3.37 -14.34 4.67
CA LEU A 95 -2.73 -15.67 4.65
C LEU A 95 -2.26 -16.13 6.03
N LEU A 96 -2.16 -15.21 7.00
CA LEU A 96 -1.78 -15.52 8.38
C LEU A 96 -2.95 -16.06 9.21
N ASN A 97 -4.18 -16.06 8.69
CA ASN A 97 -5.33 -16.52 9.44
C ASN A 97 -5.41 -18.05 9.50
N THR A 98 -5.93 -18.59 10.61
CA THR A 98 -6.17 -20.03 10.80
C THR A 98 -7.13 -20.62 9.77
N ARG A 99 -8.05 -19.81 9.25
CA ARG A 99 -8.99 -20.18 8.19
C ARG A 99 -8.88 -19.22 7.01
N PRO A 100 -9.01 -19.72 5.77
CA PRO A 100 -9.15 -18.86 4.60
C PRO A 100 -10.51 -18.14 4.62
N LEU A 101 -10.67 -17.14 3.77
CA LEU A 101 -11.93 -16.37 3.70
C LEU A 101 -13.07 -17.15 3.06
N GLY A 102 -12.73 -18.04 2.13
CA GLY A 102 -13.70 -18.83 1.39
C GLY A 102 -14.13 -20.11 2.09
N VAL A 103 -14.96 -20.88 1.39
CA VAL A 103 -15.48 -22.16 1.88
C VAL A 103 -14.44 -23.29 1.84
N LEU A 104 -13.40 -23.14 1.02
CA LEU A 104 -12.36 -24.16 0.86
C LEU A 104 -11.43 -24.18 2.06
N PRO A 105 -11.02 -25.35 2.58
CA PRO A 105 -9.97 -25.44 3.58
C PRO A 105 -8.59 -25.06 3.01
N TRP A 106 -7.63 -24.76 3.90
CA TRP A 106 -6.26 -24.44 3.47
C TRP A 106 -5.57 -25.55 2.68
N SER A 107 -5.90 -26.83 2.93
CA SER A 107 -5.36 -27.97 2.17
C SER A 107 -5.64 -27.86 0.67
N ASP A 108 -6.80 -27.31 0.32
CA ASP A 108 -7.28 -27.23 -1.05
C ASP A 108 -6.86 -25.89 -1.68
N LEU A 109 -6.83 -24.83 -0.88
CA LEU A 109 -6.44 -23.50 -1.34
C LEU A 109 -4.92 -23.34 -1.51
N ASP A 110 -4.13 -24.00 -0.65
CA ASP A 110 -2.66 -24.01 -0.65
C ASP A 110 -2.07 -25.44 -0.63
N PRO A 111 -2.32 -26.25 -1.68
CA PRO A 111 -1.82 -27.62 -1.76
C PRO A 111 -0.29 -27.71 -1.81
N THR A 112 0.38 -26.60 -2.14
CA THR A 112 1.84 -26.51 -2.25
C THR A 112 2.55 -26.10 -0.96
N GLY A 113 1.80 -25.76 0.09
CA GLY A 113 2.34 -25.30 1.37
C GLY A 113 3.14 -23.99 1.25
N ILE A 114 2.63 -23.01 0.51
CA ILE A 114 3.17 -21.64 0.48
C ILE A 114 3.15 -21.01 1.87
N ARG A 115 2.02 -21.14 2.61
CA ARG A 115 1.86 -20.56 3.96
C ARG A 115 2.95 -21.02 4.91
N GLN A 116 3.31 -22.31 4.86
CA GLN A 116 4.37 -22.89 5.70
C GLN A 116 5.78 -22.40 5.37
N ARG A 117 5.96 -21.80 4.17
CA ARG A 117 7.21 -21.21 3.70
C ARG A 117 7.24 -19.69 3.85
N LEU A 118 6.13 -19.06 4.22
CA LEU A 118 6.12 -17.64 4.56
C LEU A 118 7.05 -17.39 5.75
N ARG A 119 7.81 -16.30 5.68
CA ARG A 119 8.72 -15.85 6.76
C ARG A 119 8.50 -14.41 7.14
N THR A 120 8.06 -13.59 6.20
CA THR A 120 7.79 -12.17 6.43
C THR A 120 6.54 -11.76 5.67
N VAL A 121 5.66 -11.01 6.33
CA VAL A 121 4.55 -10.29 5.70
C VAL A 121 4.64 -8.82 6.11
N ILE A 122 4.72 -7.93 5.11
CA ILE A 122 4.86 -6.49 5.30
C ILE A 122 3.73 -5.78 4.56
N PRO A 123 2.61 -5.48 5.23
CA PRO A 123 1.61 -4.60 4.67
C PRO A 123 2.10 -3.14 4.70
N ILE A 124 1.97 -2.44 3.58
CA ILE A 124 2.29 -1.02 3.40
C ILE A 124 0.99 -0.29 3.07
N ALA A 125 0.64 0.72 3.87
CA ALA A 125 -0.54 1.56 3.63
C ALA A 125 -1.86 0.76 3.48
N ALA A 126 -1.94 -0.42 4.08
CA ALA A 126 -2.99 -1.38 3.78
C ALA A 126 -4.26 -1.12 4.61
N PRO A 127 -5.48 -1.06 4.05
CA PRO A 127 -6.71 -0.82 4.81
C PRO A 127 -7.15 -2.04 5.63
N GLN A 128 -6.39 -2.42 6.66
CA GLN A 128 -6.60 -3.62 7.46
C GLN A 128 -7.94 -3.60 8.21
N TRP A 129 -8.41 -2.40 8.56
CA TRP A 129 -9.71 -2.14 9.17
C TRP A 129 -10.64 -1.34 8.25
N GLY A 130 -10.41 -1.42 6.93
CA GLY A 130 -11.16 -0.68 5.91
C GLY A 130 -10.72 0.77 5.75
N THR A 131 -11.45 1.52 4.93
CA THR A 131 -11.22 2.96 4.72
C THR A 131 -12.53 3.74 4.73
N CYS A 132 -12.52 4.91 5.39
CA CYS A 132 -13.66 5.82 5.38
C CYS A 132 -13.97 6.38 3.97
N LEU A 133 -12.99 6.34 3.05
CA LEU A 133 -13.18 6.79 1.66
C LEU A 133 -14.38 6.10 0.99
N THR A 134 -14.62 4.82 1.32
CA THR A 134 -15.76 4.03 0.79
C THR A 134 -17.13 4.61 1.17
N LEU A 135 -17.19 5.44 2.22
CA LEU A 135 -18.41 6.06 2.72
C LEU A 135 -18.64 7.47 2.15
N ALA A 136 -17.67 7.99 1.39
CA ALA A 136 -17.73 9.35 0.86
C ALA A 136 -18.94 9.55 -0.07
N PRO A 137 -19.60 10.72 -0.04
CA PRO A 137 -20.78 10.98 -0.86
C PRO A 137 -20.56 10.78 -2.36
N PHE A 138 -19.36 11.06 -2.88
CA PHE A 138 -19.07 10.85 -4.30
C PHE A 138 -18.99 9.37 -4.65
N VAL A 139 -18.45 8.51 -3.76
CA VAL A 139 -18.48 7.05 -3.93
C VAL A 139 -19.92 6.55 -3.93
N ARG A 140 -20.76 7.10 -3.04
CA ARG A 140 -22.21 6.82 -3.05
C ARG A 140 -22.89 7.29 -4.33
N VAL A 141 -22.61 8.49 -4.84
CA VAL A 141 -23.20 9.00 -6.08
C VAL A 141 -22.77 8.19 -7.30
N VAL A 142 -21.54 7.70 -7.32
CA VAL A 142 -21.04 6.79 -8.37
C VAL A 142 -21.71 5.42 -8.25
N ARG A 143 -21.88 4.91 -7.03
CA ARG A 143 -22.60 3.65 -6.72
C ARG A 143 -24.10 3.72 -7.02
N GLU A 144 -24.74 4.86 -6.74
CA GLU A 144 -26.16 5.13 -6.93
C GLU A 144 -26.46 5.64 -8.35
N SER A 145 -25.45 5.98 -9.16
CA SER A 145 -25.63 6.36 -10.57
C SER A 145 -25.92 5.12 -11.40
N PRO A 146 -27.16 4.92 -11.84
CA PRO A 146 -27.47 3.80 -12.68
C PRO A 146 -26.99 4.18 -14.09
N PHE A 147 -26.21 3.32 -14.72
CA PHE A 147 -26.13 3.22 -16.18
C PHE A 147 -27.50 2.84 -16.83
N LYS A 148 -28.63 3.20 -16.19
CA LYS A 148 -30.02 2.87 -16.54
C LYS A 148 -31.06 3.98 -16.23
N ARG A 149 -30.71 5.26 -16.00
CA ARG A 149 -31.72 6.36 -15.98
C ARG A 149 -31.27 7.64 -16.72
N PRO A 150 -32.19 8.36 -17.37
CA PRO A 150 -31.86 9.38 -18.38
C PRO A 150 -31.29 10.65 -17.75
N LEU A 151 -30.28 11.19 -18.43
CA LEU A 151 -29.51 12.45 -18.42
C LEU A 151 -29.87 13.68 -17.54
N ARG A 152 -30.86 13.66 -16.64
CA ARG A 152 -31.28 14.85 -15.86
C ARG A 152 -30.70 14.96 -14.45
N THR A 153 -30.04 13.91 -13.93
CA THR A 153 -29.36 13.94 -12.62
C THR A 153 -27.85 14.21 -12.74
N LEU A 154 -27.42 14.83 -13.85
CA LEU A 154 -26.01 15.10 -14.14
C LEU A 154 -25.41 16.17 -13.21
N THR A 155 -26.19 17.00 -12.52
CA THR A 155 -25.69 18.26 -11.95
C THR A 155 -24.65 18.10 -10.84
N ARG A 156 -24.59 16.96 -10.13
CA ARG A 156 -23.59 16.70 -9.06
C ARG A 156 -22.37 15.91 -9.52
N ALA A 157 -22.53 14.96 -10.46
CA ALA A 157 -21.40 14.36 -11.19
C ALA A 157 -20.69 15.41 -12.07
N VAL A 158 -21.44 16.38 -12.58
CA VAL A 158 -20.92 17.58 -13.25
C VAL A 158 -20.12 18.46 -12.28
N THR A 159 -20.32 18.44 -10.97
CA THR A 159 -19.48 19.20 -10.03
C THR A 159 -18.11 18.56 -9.87
N LEU A 160 -18.03 17.22 -9.74
CA LEU A 160 -16.75 16.51 -9.74
C LEU A 160 -16.09 16.62 -11.12
N GLY A 161 -16.82 16.39 -12.21
CA GLY A 161 -16.35 16.63 -13.58
C GLY A 161 -15.95 18.08 -13.86
N ARG A 162 -16.58 19.08 -13.21
CA ARG A 162 -16.19 20.51 -13.29
C ARG A 162 -15.01 20.84 -12.40
N LEU A 163 -14.82 20.19 -11.26
CA LEU A 163 -13.65 20.34 -10.41
C LEU A 163 -12.44 19.67 -11.04
N LEU A 164 -12.63 18.50 -11.65
CA LEU A 164 -11.62 17.78 -12.42
C LEU A 164 -11.29 18.47 -13.73
N SER A 165 -12.29 18.97 -14.47
CA SER A 165 -12.02 19.78 -15.67
C SER A 165 -11.51 21.18 -15.32
N ARG A 166 -11.78 21.72 -14.13
CA ARG A 166 -11.11 22.94 -13.64
C ARG A 166 -9.68 22.66 -13.22
N ALA A 167 -9.39 21.56 -12.54
CA ALA A 167 -8.03 21.12 -12.21
C ALA A 167 -7.23 20.87 -13.50
N ALA A 168 -7.81 20.18 -14.47
CA ALA A 168 -7.21 19.98 -15.79
C ALA A 168 -7.05 21.29 -16.58
N ARG A 169 -8.04 22.20 -16.56
CA ARG A 169 -7.96 23.49 -17.29
C ARG A 169 -7.06 24.53 -16.62
N SER A 170 -6.98 24.56 -15.29
CA SER A 170 -6.04 25.43 -14.57
C SER A 170 -4.60 24.97 -14.78
N PHE A 171 -4.38 23.67 -14.96
CA PHE A 171 -3.09 23.11 -15.32
C PHE A 171 -2.69 23.45 -16.77
N VAL A 172 -3.65 23.46 -17.71
CA VAL A 172 -3.43 23.78 -19.13
C VAL A 172 -3.22 25.28 -19.40
N MET A 173 -3.65 26.18 -18.51
CA MET A 173 -3.57 27.64 -18.74
C MET A 173 -2.37 28.33 -18.12
N ASP A 174 -1.63 27.68 -17.21
CA ASP A 174 -0.50 28.31 -16.51
C ASP A 174 0.87 27.78 -16.96
N GLN A 175 0.92 26.78 -17.84
CA GLN A 175 2.17 26.26 -18.36
C GLN A 175 2.14 26.05 -19.89
N PHE A 176 3.17 26.57 -20.54
CA PHE A 176 3.62 26.28 -21.90
C PHE A 176 2.84 26.91 -23.07
N ALA A 177 3.18 28.18 -23.30
CA ALA A 177 3.47 28.57 -24.67
C ALA A 177 4.69 27.77 -25.18
N LYS A 178 4.43 26.90 -26.16
CA LYS A 178 5.33 26.22 -27.12
C LYS A 178 5.75 24.77 -26.81
N SER A 179 5.02 23.89 -27.50
CA SER A 179 5.44 22.64 -28.18
C SER A 179 6.01 21.49 -27.35
N ALA A 180 5.13 20.78 -26.64
CA ALA A 180 5.09 19.31 -26.46
C ALA A 180 3.85 18.90 -25.63
N LEU A 181 2.69 19.54 -25.88
CA LEU A 181 1.59 19.59 -24.91
C LEU A 181 0.52 18.51 -25.07
N SER A 182 0.33 17.94 -26.27
CA SER A 182 -0.81 17.04 -26.50
C SER A 182 -0.67 15.70 -25.80
N ASP A 183 0.52 15.12 -25.83
CA ASP A 183 0.73 13.71 -25.46
C ASP A 183 0.78 13.56 -23.93
N VAL A 184 1.43 14.52 -23.24
CA VAL A 184 1.48 14.56 -21.77
C VAL A 184 0.11 14.92 -21.16
N VAL A 185 -0.65 15.80 -21.80
CA VAL A 185 -2.00 16.17 -21.33
C VAL A 185 -3.01 15.04 -21.56
N ALA A 186 -2.86 14.28 -22.66
CA ALA A 186 -3.64 13.07 -22.88
C ALA A 186 -3.33 12.01 -21.83
N ASP A 187 -2.04 11.75 -21.56
CA ASP A 187 -1.60 10.74 -20.58
C ASP A 187 -2.06 11.07 -19.14
N LEU A 188 -2.03 12.35 -18.73
CA LEU A 188 -2.52 12.78 -17.41
C LEU A 188 -4.05 12.76 -17.31
N GLY A 189 -4.75 13.16 -18.37
CA GLY A 189 -6.20 13.08 -18.45
C GLY A 189 -6.72 11.65 -18.39
N GLU A 190 -6.03 10.72 -19.05
CA GLU A 190 -6.32 9.29 -19.01
C GLU A 190 -5.97 8.68 -17.64
N ALA A 191 -4.85 9.05 -17.01
CA ALA A 191 -4.51 8.60 -15.66
C ALA A 191 -5.53 9.07 -14.61
N ALA A 192 -5.96 10.33 -14.67
CA ALA A 192 -7.03 10.85 -13.82
C ALA A 192 -8.35 10.12 -14.08
N GLY A 193 -8.74 10.00 -15.36
CA GLY A 193 -9.96 9.30 -15.79
C GLY A 193 -9.97 7.84 -15.36
N TYR A 194 -8.81 7.19 -15.33
CA TYR A 194 -8.62 5.84 -14.83
C TYR A 194 -8.80 5.78 -13.32
N VAL A 195 -8.08 6.57 -12.52
CA VAL A 195 -8.25 6.62 -11.05
C VAL A 195 -9.72 6.87 -10.65
N ILE A 196 -10.43 7.71 -11.41
CA ILE A 196 -11.86 8.00 -11.20
C ILE A 196 -12.76 6.85 -11.67
N GLY A 197 -12.53 6.31 -12.86
CA GLY A 197 -13.27 5.16 -13.39
C GLY A 197 -13.08 3.90 -12.54
N VAL A 198 -12.02 3.87 -11.77
CA VAL A 198 -11.67 2.80 -10.83
C VAL A 198 -12.35 2.97 -9.49
N LEU A 199 -12.42 4.19 -8.96
CA LEU A 199 -13.26 4.47 -7.79
C LEU A 199 -14.74 4.17 -8.09
N ALA A 200 -15.08 3.94 -9.36
CA ALA A 200 -16.36 3.43 -9.84
C ALA A 200 -16.46 1.89 -9.97
N ASP A 201 -15.40 1.11 -9.72
CA ASP A 201 -15.45 -0.35 -9.68
C ASP A 201 -15.73 -0.83 -8.24
N LEU A 202 -16.97 -1.28 -8.02
CA LEU A 202 -17.62 -1.25 -6.69
C LEU A 202 -17.39 -2.51 -5.83
N ALA A 203 -16.99 -3.64 -6.42
CA ALA A 203 -17.01 -4.92 -5.71
C ALA A 203 -15.96 -5.02 -4.60
N LEU A 204 -14.74 -4.52 -4.82
CA LEU A 204 -13.71 -4.48 -3.76
C LEU A 204 -13.97 -3.33 -2.77
N LEU A 205 -14.50 -2.19 -3.23
CA LEU A 205 -14.87 -1.09 -2.33
C LEU A 205 -15.90 -1.52 -1.29
N ASP A 206 -16.84 -2.39 -1.66
CA ASP A 206 -17.81 -2.95 -0.70
C ASP A 206 -17.14 -3.79 0.39
N ASN A 207 -16.09 -4.56 0.08
CA ASN A 207 -15.33 -5.32 1.08
C ASN A 207 -14.44 -4.44 1.96
N LEU A 208 -14.02 -3.26 1.48
CA LEU A 208 -13.17 -2.34 2.24
C LEU A 208 -13.96 -1.38 3.14
N ARG A 209 -15.28 -1.50 3.19
CA ARG A 209 -16.11 -0.72 4.11
C ARG A 209 -15.68 -1.02 5.56
N PRO A 210 -15.60 0.01 6.43
CA PRO A 210 -15.26 -0.15 7.84
C PRO A 210 -15.97 -1.31 8.53
N ASN A 211 -17.30 -1.41 8.40
CA ASN A 211 -18.08 -2.47 9.05
C ASN A 211 -17.67 -3.87 8.60
N GLU A 212 -17.55 -4.07 7.29
CA GLU A 212 -17.20 -5.37 6.69
C GLU A 212 -15.80 -5.80 7.12
N MET A 213 -14.84 -4.87 7.13
CA MET A 213 -13.47 -5.15 7.57
C MET A 213 -13.39 -5.37 9.09
N ILE A 214 -14.20 -4.68 9.90
CA ILE A 214 -14.28 -4.93 11.34
C ILE A 214 -14.80 -6.32 11.61
N GLU A 215 -15.93 -6.70 11.00
CA GLU A 215 -16.50 -8.05 11.14
C GLU A 215 -15.50 -9.11 10.68
N LEU A 216 -14.82 -8.87 9.56
CA LEU A 216 -13.77 -9.72 9.04
C LEU A 216 -12.61 -9.88 10.03
N ARG A 217 -12.17 -8.79 10.66
CA ARG A 217 -11.04 -8.82 11.61
C ARG A 217 -11.42 -9.47 12.93
N GLN A 218 -12.62 -9.21 13.44
CA GLN A 218 -13.13 -9.82 14.67
C GLN A 218 -13.26 -11.34 14.56
N ARG A 219 -13.53 -11.87 13.36
CA ARG A 219 -13.53 -13.33 13.11
C ARG A 219 -12.16 -13.90 12.69
N SER A 220 -11.15 -13.03 12.47
CA SER A 220 -9.83 -13.45 12.01
C SER A 220 -8.95 -13.83 13.20
N VAL A 221 -8.59 -15.11 13.29
CA VAL A 221 -7.64 -15.62 14.30
C VAL A 221 -6.31 -15.91 13.62
N ARG A 222 -5.21 -15.39 14.17
CA ARG A 222 -3.85 -15.68 13.66
C ARG A 222 -3.52 -17.15 13.83
N ASP A 223 -2.96 -17.75 12.79
CA ASP A 223 -2.39 -19.09 12.83
C ASP A 223 -1.02 -19.06 13.50
N THR A 224 -0.99 -19.44 14.77
CA THR A 224 0.23 -19.45 15.60
C THR A 224 1.20 -20.59 15.23
N THR A 225 0.78 -21.53 14.37
CA THR A 225 1.69 -22.57 13.84
C THR A 225 2.63 -22.03 12.77
N LEU A 226 2.30 -20.87 12.18
CA LEU A 226 3.13 -20.21 11.18
C LEU A 226 4.25 -19.40 11.84
N ASN A 227 5.50 -19.75 11.54
CA ASN A 227 6.66 -18.95 11.91
C ASN A 227 6.85 -17.79 10.93
N VAL A 228 5.98 -16.77 11.04
CA VAL A 228 5.97 -15.59 10.17
C VAL A 228 6.07 -14.33 11.01
N ARG A 229 7.00 -13.45 10.66
CA ARG A 229 7.07 -12.09 11.19
C ARG A 229 6.14 -11.16 10.42
N LEU A 230 5.28 -10.44 11.13
CA LEU A 230 4.41 -9.42 10.57
C LEU A 230 4.91 -8.03 10.93
N ALA A 231 5.27 -7.23 9.93
CA ALA A 231 5.84 -5.91 10.13
C ALA A 231 5.06 -4.88 9.32
N SER A 232 4.24 -4.05 9.97
CA SER A 232 3.39 -3.07 9.29
C SER A 232 4.15 -1.79 8.98
N VAL A 233 3.95 -1.24 7.77
CA VAL A 233 4.34 0.12 7.40
C VAL A 233 3.07 0.94 7.23
N VAL A 234 2.96 2.02 7.99
CA VAL A 234 1.81 2.92 7.93
C VAL A 234 2.21 4.28 7.38
N THR A 235 1.26 4.91 6.70
CA THR A 235 1.39 6.20 6.01
C THR A 235 0.44 7.22 6.61
N ALA A 236 0.89 8.47 6.70
CA ALA A 236 0.05 9.63 6.95
C ALA A 236 0.53 10.79 6.10
N ALA A 237 -0.39 11.48 5.43
CA ALA A 237 -0.03 12.71 4.74
C ALA A 237 0.24 13.80 5.77
N GLY A 238 1.47 14.32 5.77
CA GLY A 238 1.84 15.48 6.56
C GLY A 238 1.34 16.76 5.90
N ILE A 239 0.05 17.07 6.05
CA ILE A 239 -0.50 18.28 5.41
C ILE A 239 0.06 19.53 6.09
N ARG A 240 0.95 20.25 5.37
CA ARG A 240 1.23 21.66 5.61
C ARG A 240 0.15 22.50 4.91
N ILE A 241 -0.80 23.03 5.69
CA ILE A 241 -1.72 24.06 5.18
C ILE A 241 -0.92 25.37 5.07
N GLY A 242 -0.46 25.73 3.86
CA GLY A 242 -0.32 27.15 3.50
C GLY A 242 0.95 27.67 2.83
N GLU A 243 2.06 26.93 2.72
CA GLU A 243 3.30 27.49 2.14
C GLU A 243 3.87 26.65 0.98
N PRO A 244 4.12 27.25 -0.20
CA PRO A 244 4.90 26.61 -1.26
C PRO A 244 6.27 26.14 -0.74
N PRO A 245 6.85 25.04 -1.26
CA PRO A 245 6.36 24.16 -2.33
C PRO A 245 5.50 22.97 -1.83
N TYR A 246 4.99 23.00 -0.60
CA TYR A 246 4.35 21.85 0.06
C TYR A 246 2.81 21.86 -0.05
N ARG A 247 2.27 22.46 -1.11
CA ARG A 247 0.82 22.58 -1.28
C ARG A 247 0.24 21.24 -1.77
N PRO A 248 -0.76 20.67 -1.09
CA PRO A 248 -1.48 19.50 -1.59
C PRO A 248 -2.29 19.86 -2.85
N GLU A 249 -2.34 18.93 -3.80
CA GLU A 249 -3.17 19.06 -5.00
C GLU A 249 -4.67 19.01 -4.65
N PRO A 250 -5.56 19.69 -5.41
CA PRO A 250 -6.99 19.76 -5.11
C PRO A 250 -7.67 18.38 -5.04
N LEU A 251 -7.28 17.45 -5.91
CA LEU A 251 -7.82 16.09 -5.89
C LEU A 251 -7.38 15.35 -4.62
N PHE A 252 -6.09 15.42 -4.26
CA PHE A 252 -5.59 14.85 -3.02
C PHE A 252 -6.36 15.37 -1.82
N ARG A 253 -6.53 16.70 -1.69
CA ARG A 253 -7.27 17.30 -0.58
C ARG A 253 -8.71 16.79 -0.50
N THR A 254 -9.37 16.65 -1.64
CA THR A 254 -10.74 16.11 -1.70
C THR A 254 -10.80 14.68 -1.16
N LEU A 255 -9.83 13.83 -1.53
CA LEU A 255 -9.75 12.45 -1.06
C LEU A 255 -9.35 12.36 0.42
N TYR A 256 -8.44 13.23 0.86
CA TYR A 256 -8.02 13.33 2.26
C TYR A 256 -9.19 13.73 3.16
N ASP A 257 -9.93 14.79 2.79
CA ASP A 257 -11.08 15.28 3.56
C ASP A 257 -12.18 14.20 3.61
N ALA A 258 -12.41 13.49 2.50
CA ALA A 258 -13.33 12.37 2.44
C ALA A 258 -12.90 11.16 3.30
N THR A 259 -11.60 10.90 3.38
CA THR A 259 -11.02 9.80 4.16
C THR A 259 -10.93 10.15 5.64
N ALA A 260 -10.73 11.42 6.00
CA ALA A 260 -10.68 11.85 7.40
C ALA A 260 -11.97 11.49 8.16
N GLY A 261 -13.10 11.40 7.44
CA GLY A 261 -14.38 10.97 8.01
C GLY A 261 -15.04 12.03 8.88
N GLU A 262 -14.58 13.29 8.83
CA GLU A 262 -15.23 14.40 9.53
C GLU A 262 -16.68 14.54 9.06
N GLY A 263 -17.63 14.20 9.94
CA GLY A 263 -19.07 14.24 9.65
C GLY A 263 -19.66 12.97 9.01
N ILE A 264 -18.88 11.89 8.88
CA ILE A 264 -19.34 10.58 8.39
C ILE A 264 -19.16 9.55 9.52
N ASP A 265 -20.18 8.71 9.77
CA ASP A 265 -20.06 7.59 10.69
C ASP A 265 -19.09 6.54 10.12
N CYS A 266 -17.82 6.63 10.52
CA CYS A 266 -16.76 5.73 10.12
C CYS A 266 -16.29 4.90 11.32
N PRO A 267 -17.00 3.80 11.64
CA PRO A 267 -16.83 3.10 12.89
C PRO A 267 -15.47 2.42 13.00
N MET A 268 -14.89 2.47 14.19
CA MET A 268 -13.67 1.76 14.59
C MET A 268 -13.90 1.28 16.03
N PRO A 269 -13.68 -0.01 16.37
CA PRO A 269 -13.85 -0.47 17.74
C PRO A 269 -12.95 0.36 18.68
N PRO A 270 -13.47 0.96 19.77
CA PRO A 270 -12.70 1.91 20.59
C PRO A 270 -11.36 1.35 21.08
N ALA A 271 -11.33 0.11 21.56
CA ALA A 271 -10.11 -0.56 22.02
C ALA A 271 -9.06 -0.73 20.90
N ILE A 272 -9.51 -1.02 19.67
CA ILE A 272 -8.62 -1.15 18.50
C ILE A 272 -8.09 0.23 18.10
N GLY A 273 -8.95 1.25 18.08
CA GLY A 273 -8.56 2.62 17.80
C GLY A 273 -7.53 3.15 18.80
N GLU A 274 -7.74 2.91 20.09
CA GLU A 274 -6.82 3.31 21.16
C GLU A 274 -5.46 2.60 21.03
N ARG A 275 -5.46 1.28 20.80
CA ARG A 275 -4.24 0.49 20.55
C ARG A 275 -3.47 1.04 19.34
N ALA A 276 -4.17 1.30 18.24
CA ALA A 276 -3.56 1.82 17.01
C ALA A 276 -2.92 3.20 17.24
N VAL A 277 -3.66 4.14 17.81
CA VAL A 277 -3.15 5.50 18.10
C VAL A 277 -1.97 5.44 19.09
N THR A 278 -2.04 4.57 20.10
CA THR A 278 -0.94 4.37 21.05
C THR A 278 0.31 3.86 20.36
N ALA A 279 0.19 2.86 19.47
CA ALA A 279 1.31 2.33 18.69
C ALA A 279 1.93 3.40 17.78
N LEU A 280 1.11 4.23 17.12
CA LEU A 280 1.59 5.33 16.27
C LEU A 280 2.34 6.39 17.09
N LYS A 281 1.80 6.80 18.24
CA LYS A 281 2.47 7.73 19.17
C LYS A 281 3.78 7.16 19.70
N GLN A 282 3.84 5.85 19.96
CA GLN A 282 5.06 5.17 20.36
C GLN A 282 6.10 5.15 19.23
N ALA A 283 5.68 4.88 17.99
CA ALA A 283 6.57 4.92 16.83
C ALA A 283 7.20 6.30 16.59
N LEU A 284 6.47 7.39 16.87
CA LEU A 284 7.04 8.74 16.86
C LEU A 284 8.14 8.91 17.92
N ARG A 285 7.93 8.41 19.14
CA ARG A 285 8.92 8.49 20.24
C ARG A 285 10.16 7.64 19.98
N ASP A 286 9.98 6.46 19.38
CA ASP A 286 11.06 5.49 19.14
C ASP A 286 11.88 5.80 17.89
N GLY A 287 11.65 6.94 17.22
CA GLY A 287 12.35 7.28 15.98
C GLY A 287 12.00 6.37 14.79
N ARG A 288 10.87 5.65 14.86
CA ARG A 288 10.36 4.83 13.74
C ARG A 288 9.63 5.65 12.69
N CYS A 289 9.48 6.95 12.91
CA CYS A 289 8.96 7.88 11.93
C CYS A 289 9.97 8.14 10.80
N ILE A 290 9.49 8.13 9.57
CA ILE A 290 10.24 8.56 8.38
C ILE A 290 9.51 9.80 7.86
N SER A 291 10.16 10.95 7.91
CA SER A 291 9.57 12.24 7.52
C SER A 291 10.65 13.19 7.02
N ASP A 292 10.24 14.22 6.28
CA ASP A 292 11.01 15.46 6.21
C ASP A 292 10.92 16.13 7.59
N GLN A 293 12.05 16.57 8.16
CA GLN A 293 12.07 17.25 9.47
C GLN A 293 11.14 18.48 9.51
N ALA A 294 10.88 19.09 8.36
CA ALA A 294 9.98 20.23 8.23
C ALA A 294 8.48 19.85 8.21
N VAL A 295 8.15 18.56 8.06
CA VAL A 295 6.79 18.07 7.84
C VAL A 295 6.49 16.90 8.79
N GLN A 296 5.87 17.23 9.93
CA GLN A 296 5.31 16.23 10.85
C GLN A 296 3.81 16.44 11.07
N PRO A 297 3.04 15.35 11.26
CA PRO A 297 1.63 15.47 11.59
C PRO A 297 1.48 16.18 12.94
N ARG A 298 0.64 17.22 12.97
CA ARG A 298 0.40 18.03 14.19
C ARG A 298 -0.22 17.20 15.32
N THR A 299 -1.04 16.21 14.96
CA THR A 299 -1.68 15.26 15.87
C THR A 299 -1.63 13.85 15.28
N VAL A 300 -1.74 12.86 16.16
CA VAL A 300 -1.97 11.46 15.79
C VAL A 300 -3.28 11.03 16.43
N ASP A 301 -4.30 10.93 15.60
CA ASP A 301 -5.67 10.55 15.94
C ASP A 301 -6.27 9.66 14.83
N LEU A 302 -7.56 9.34 14.95
CA LEU A 302 -8.25 8.43 14.01
C LEU A 302 -8.57 9.07 12.64
N CYS A 303 -8.51 10.39 12.54
CA CYS A 303 -8.83 11.14 11.32
C CYS A 303 -7.61 11.31 10.41
N VAL A 304 -6.40 11.25 10.96
CA VAL A 304 -5.15 11.26 10.18
C VAL A 304 -5.17 10.14 9.14
N ASN A 305 -4.83 10.48 7.89
CA ASN A 305 -4.87 9.55 6.76
C ASN A 305 -3.82 9.91 5.71
N ASP A 306 -3.64 9.06 4.71
CA ASP A 306 -2.68 9.25 3.60
C ASP A 306 -3.35 9.67 2.28
N GLY A 307 -4.58 10.16 2.35
CA GLY A 307 -5.44 10.47 1.21
C GLY A 307 -6.38 9.32 0.82
N ILE A 308 -6.08 8.07 1.19
CA ILE A 308 -6.88 6.89 0.78
C ILE A 308 -7.30 6.04 1.97
N VAL A 309 -6.46 5.91 3.01
CA VAL A 309 -6.69 5.06 4.18
C VAL A 309 -6.32 5.81 5.45
N ASN A 310 -7.20 5.80 6.44
CA ASN A 310 -6.91 6.32 7.78
C ASN A 310 -5.72 5.58 8.39
N THR A 311 -4.72 6.33 8.88
CA THR A 311 -3.44 5.79 9.37
C THR A 311 -3.63 4.74 10.46
N ALA A 312 -4.55 4.97 11.41
CA ALA A 312 -4.86 4.02 12.48
C ALA A 312 -5.48 2.70 11.96
N ARG A 313 -6.14 2.71 10.80
CA ARG A 313 -6.74 1.51 10.18
C ARG A 313 -5.72 0.67 9.42
N GLN A 314 -4.49 1.14 9.29
CA GLN A 314 -3.46 0.47 8.51
C GLN A 314 -2.71 -0.64 9.26
N LEU A 315 -2.80 -0.64 10.59
CA LEU A 315 -2.14 -1.61 11.45
C LEU A 315 -2.89 -2.94 11.44
N VAL A 316 -2.14 -4.03 11.26
CA VAL A 316 -2.66 -5.36 11.56
C VAL A 316 -2.55 -5.58 13.06
N LEU A 317 -3.71 -5.68 13.73
CA LEU A 317 -3.79 -5.87 15.18
C LEU A 317 -4.52 -7.17 15.45
N PHE A 318 -3.77 -8.23 15.76
CA PHE A 318 -4.32 -9.46 16.33
C PHE A 318 -4.49 -9.29 17.85
N ASP A 319 -5.38 -10.08 18.44
CA ASP A 319 -5.52 -10.15 19.90
C ASP A 319 -4.29 -10.78 20.55
N GLU A 320 -3.74 -11.82 19.90
CA GLU A 320 -2.49 -12.47 20.26
C GLU A 320 -1.44 -12.24 19.16
N PRO A 321 -0.62 -11.16 19.25
CA PRO A 321 0.47 -10.93 18.32
C PRO A 321 1.58 -11.97 18.51
N ALA A 322 2.22 -12.38 17.41
CA ALA A 322 3.38 -13.25 17.50
C ALA A 322 4.63 -12.46 17.94
N PRO A 323 5.61 -13.12 18.59
CA PRO A 323 6.89 -12.49 18.87
C PRO A 323 7.53 -11.93 17.59
N GLY A 324 7.92 -10.65 17.62
CA GLY A 324 8.49 -9.95 16.46
C GLY A 324 7.48 -9.24 15.55
N ASP A 325 6.17 -9.38 15.82
CA ASP A 325 5.17 -8.53 15.18
C ASP A 325 5.36 -7.07 15.59
N GLU A 326 5.36 -6.16 14.62
CA GLU A 326 5.65 -4.76 14.92
C GLU A 326 5.08 -3.75 13.92
N LEU A 327 5.05 -2.49 14.36
CA LEU A 327 5.04 -1.32 13.48
C LEU A 327 6.48 -1.02 13.07
N LEU A 328 6.83 -1.37 11.84
CA LEU A 328 8.19 -1.23 11.28
C LEU A 328 8.53 0.23 10.99
N ALA A 329 7.62 0.95 10.36
CA ALA A 329 7.82 2.34 10.00
C ALA A 329 6.51 3.12 10.00
N PHE A 330 6.59 4.38 10.43
CA PHE A 330 5.53 5.37 10.27
C PHE A 330 6.01 6.43 9.27
N ALA A 331 5.61 6.27 8.01
CA ALA A 331 5.96 7.16 6.91
C ALA A 331 5.02 8.38 6.86
N ILE A 332 5.59 9.59 6.90
CA ILE A 332 4.86 10.82 6.61
C ILE A 332 4.87 11.04 5.11
N ALA A 333 3.92 10.39 4.45
CA ALA A 333 3.82 10.18 3.03
C ALA A 333 2.35 10.02 2.65
N ASP A 334 1.98 10.36 1.42
CA ASP A 334 0.70 9.89 0.88
C ASP A 334 0.73 8.43 0.46
N HIS A 335 -0.43 7.94 0.03
CA HIS A 335 -0.63 6.56 -0.34
C HIS A 335 0.28 6.11 -1.49
N LEU A 336 0.68 7.01 -2.40
CA LEU A 336 1.43 6.63 -3.61
C LEU A 336 2.93 6.93 -3.52
N ASP A 337 3.32 7.86 -2.65
CA ASP A 337 4.71 8.16 -2.31
C ASP A 337 5.52 6.88 -2.02
N VAL A 338 4.97 5.97 -1.20
CA VAL A 338 5.64 4.75 -0.74
C VAL A 338 5.80 3.67 -1.81
N ILE A 339 5.15 3.80 -2.96
CA ILE A 339 5.34 2.92 -4.13
C ILE A 339 6.07 3.60 -5.29
N GLY A 340 6.65 4.78 -5.03
CA GLY A 340 7.59 5.45 -5.93
C GLY A 340 7.02 6.63 -6.71
N PHE A 341 5.77 7.02 -6.48
CA PHE A 341 5.13 8.17 -7.12
C PHE A 341 5.16 9.42 -6.23
N TYR A 342 6.36 9.96 -6.02
CA TYR A 342 6.59 11.18 -5.24
C TYR A 342 7.42 12.19 -6.04
N ALA A 343 7.37 13.45 -5.60
CA ALA A 343 8.10 14.54 -6.25
C ALA A 343 9.60 14.47 -5.96
N ARG A 344 10.41 14.01 -6.94
CA ARG A 344 11.85 13.77 -6.75
C ARG A 344 12.68 15.04 -6.68
N PHE A 345 12.32 16.01 -7.52
CA PHE A 345 12.99 17.28 -7.64
C PHE A 345 11.96 18.38 -7.41
N ARG A 346 12.05 19.07 -6.27
CA ARG A 346 11.25 20.28 -6.01
C ARG A 346 12.12 21.50 -6.27
N THR A 347 12.31 21.88 -7.53
CA THR A 347 12.74 23.25 -7.83
C THR A 347 11.50 24.14 -7.94
N PRO A 348 11.58 25.46 -7.67
CA PRO A 348 10.44 26.37 -7.78
C PRO A 348 9.74 26.33 -9.15
N ASP A 349 10.49 25.93 -10.19
CA ASP A 349 10.07 25.88 -11.59
C ASP A 349 9.69 24.46 -12.07
N TYR A 350 9.85 23.42 -11.21
CA TYR A 350 9.55 22.03 -11.55
C TYR A 350 8.25 21.60 -10.87
N VAL A 351 7.17 21.54 -11.66
CA VAL A 351 5.87 21.04 -11.23
C VAL A 351 5.80 19.57 -11.60
N ASP A 352 6.01 18.69 -10.62
CA ASP A 352 5.83 17.26 -10.83
C ASP A 352 4.35 16.97 -11.12
N ALA A 353 4.08 16.23 -12.20
CA ALA A 353 2.75 16.01 -12.77
C ALA A 353 1.92 14.98 -11.98
N GLY A 354 2.03 14.97 -10.65
CA GLY A 354 1.33 14.02 -9.78
C GLY A 354 -0.06 14.52 -9.40
N LEU A 355 -1.11 13.94 -9.96
CA LEU A 355 -2.52 14.25 -9.65
C LEU A 355 -2.92 14.05 -8.17
N LEU A 356 -2.07 13.38 -7.38
CA LEU A 356 -2.33 12.97 -6.00
C LEU A 356 -1.26 13.45 -5.01
N LEU A 357 -0.46 14.47 -5.35
CA LEU A 357 0.58 14.97 -4.46
C LEU A 357 -0.03 15.58 -3.19
N SER A 358 0.36 15.03 -2.04
CA SER A 358 -0.07 15.51 -0.73
C SER A 358 0.66 16.72 -0.19
N GLY A 359 1.83 17.05 -0.75
CA GLY A 359 2.72 18.03 -0.15
C GLY A 359 3.49 17.48 1.07
N SER A 360 3.54 16.16 1.27
CA SER A 360 4.28 15.46 2.35
C SER A 360 5.75 15.83 2.49
N GLY A 361 6.37 16.36 1.42
CA GLY A 361 7.81 16.57 1.38
C GLY A 361 8.60 15.27 1.16
N TRP A 362 7.93 14.17 0.82
CA TRP A 362 8.58 12.88 0.57
C TRP A 362 9.57 12.95 -0.61
N THR A 363 10.82 12.53 -0.38
CA THR A 363 11.91 12.54 -1.37
C THR A 363 12.60 11.18 -1.47
N ASP A 364 13.63 11.09 -2.32
CA ASP A 364 14.50 9.93 -2.46
C ASP A 364 15.08 9.50 -1.08
N GLU A 365 15.41 10.43 -0.17
CA GLU A 365 15.96 10.10 1.15
C GLU A 365 14.98 9.26 1.99
N GLN A 366 13.75 9.74 2.16
CA GLN A 366 12.72 9.02 2.92
C GLN A 366 12.34 7.70 2.24
N PHE A 367 12.28 7.70 0.90
CA PHE A 367 11.98 6.51 0.13
C PHE A 367 13.04 5.41 0.32
N TYR A 368 14.33 5.74 0.18
CA TYR A 368 15.40 4.75 0.35
C TYR A 368 15.55 4.31 1.81
N GLU A 369 15.30 5.19 2.78
CA GLU A 369 15.25 4.81 4.19
C GLU A 369 14.13 3.77 4.45
N LEU A 370 12.93 4.00 3.91
CA LEU A 370 11.81 3.06 4.04
C LEU A 370 12.19 1.67 3.50
N TYR A 371 12.69 1.60 2.27
CA TYR A 371 13.04 0.32 1.66
C TYR A 371 14.27 -0.34 2.30
N THR A 372 15.17 0.44 2.92
CA THR A 372 16.25 -0.09 3.75
C THR A 372 15.72 -0.77 5.01
N ARG A 373 14.73 -0.18 5.69
CA ARG A 373 14.09 -0.81 6.85
C ARG A 373 13.34 -2.08 6.48
N ILE A 374 12.61 -2.06 5.36
CA ILE A 374 11.93 -3.25 4.80
C ILE A 374 12.96 -4.34 4.49
N ALA A 375 14.05 -4.01 3.81
CA ALA A 375 15.11 -4.96 3.48
C ALA A 375 15.75 -5.55 4.74
N ARG A 376 16.00 -4.74 5.78
CA ARG A 376 16.52 -5.20 7.07
C ARG A 376 15.56 -6.21 7.72
N CYS A 377 14.27 -5.88 7.81
CA CYS A 377 13.24 -6.76 8.36
C CYS A 377 13.19 -8.11 7.63
N VAL A 378 13.27 -8.11 6.30
CA VAL A 378 13.34 -9.33 5.48
C VAL A 378 14.65 -10.08 5.72
N SER A 379 15.79 -9.40 5.75
CA SER A 379 17.12 -10.02 5.91
C SER A 379 17.30 -10.73 7.25
N GLU A 380 16.67 -10.24 8.31
CA GLU A 380 16.68 -10.89 9.63
C GLU A 380 15.98 -12.26 9.62
N GLN A 381 15.17 -12.52 8.58
CA GLN A 381 14.53 -13.81 8.34
C GLN A 381 15.26 -14.64 7.28
N ILE A 382 16.43 -14.22 6.81
CA ILE A 382 17.26 -14.95 5.85
C ILE A 382 18.52 -15.42 6.58
N PRO A 383 18.78 -16.74 6.67
CA PRO A 383 19.98 -17.23 7.33
C PRO A 383 21.25 -16.65 6.68
N SER A 384 22.15 -16.13 7.50
CA SER A 384 23.51 -15.76 7.07
C SER A 384 24.18 -17.00 6.48
N SER A 385 24.72 -16.90 5.27
CA SER A 385 25.59 -17.94 4.73
C SER A 385 26.91 -17.89 5.48
N THR A 386 26.99 -18.50 6.66
CA THR A 386 28.29 -18.82 7.24
C THR A 386 28.93 -19.85 6.30
N PRO A 387 30.15 -19.64 5.79
CA PRO A 387 30.91 -20.74 5.23
C PRO A 387 31.07 -21.76 6.36
N THR A 388 30.50 -22.94 6.22
CA THR A 388 30.95 -24.08 7.03
C THR A 388 32.41 -24.31 6.66
N ASP A 389 33.32 -23.79 7.47
CA ASP A 389 34.72 -24.21 7.52
C ASP A 389 34.76 -25.68 7.94
N GLY A 390 34.51 -26.55 6.97
CA GLY A 390 34.94 -27.93 6.99
C GLY A 390 36.43 -27.99 6.72
N ILE A 391 37.25 -27.37 7.58
CA ILE A 391 38.66 -27.75 7.69
C ILE A 391 38.67 -29.06 8.45
N ASN A 392 38.57 -30.12 7.66
CA ASN A 392 38.79 -31.49 8.05
C ASN A 392 40.27 -31.62 8.46
N ASN A 393 40.59 -31.31 9.71
CA ASN A 393 41.88 -31.63 10.32
C ASN A 393 41.91 -33.14 10.60
N SER A 394 42.11 -33.91 9.53
CA SER A 394 42.58 -35.28 9.58
C SER A 394 43.80 -35.40 8.68
N ARG A 395 44.98 -35.02 9.22
CA ARG A 395 46.29 -35.65 8.96
C ARG A 395 47.42 -34.90 9.67
N VAL A 396 48.43 -35.70 10.06
CA VAL A 396 49.73 -35.37 10.69
C VAL A 396 49.63 -35.19 12.21
N ALA A 397 50.19 -36.05 13.07
CA ALA A 397 51.01 -37.25 12.94
C ALA A 397 50.74 -38.16 14.15
#